data_AF-A0A1H5S2Q2-F1
#
_entry.id   AF-A0A1H5S2Q2-F1
#
_cell.length_a   1.000
_cell.length_b   1.000
_cell.length_c   1.000
_cell.angle_alpha   90.00
_cell.angle_beta   90.00
_cell.angle_gamma   90.00
#
_symmetry.space_group_name_H-M   'P 1'
#
loop_
_entity.id
_entity.type
_entity.pdbx_description
1 polymer ?
#
loop_
_entity_poly.entity_id
_entity_poly.type
_entity_poly.pdbx_seq_one_letter_code
_entity_poly.pdbx_strand_id
1 'polypeptide(L)'
;MLISNHQQASIMTRMTDVPSTAPRFTPSMIQSVATDAKPFAILTLGVERYEIADVMVDEEERLAFRPEGEDMWTALDRTIEDGWNRVGADIVASKPTALKAFLQTHAVRLSGNGVEDELEFDTLGTIWNVSLGSSGLAAVAFDDRAVVPVRYKDELPEDTRDKAIAILVKAIPDLREHFDEDIDLWAYRIASGVSILPVM
;
A
#
# COMPACT_ATOMS: atom_id res chain seq x y z
N MET A 1 -37.03 -29.30 -47.08
CA MET A 1 -35.60 -29.62 -47.07
C MET A 1 -34.90 -28.53 -46.27
N LEU A 2 -34.55 -28.84 -45.01
CA LEU A 2 -33.88 -27.92 -44.09
C LEU A 2 -32.40 -27.82 -44.45
N ILE A 3 -31.88 -26.60 -44.59
CA ILE A 3 -30.44 -26.34 -44.61
C ILE A 3 -30.18 -25.39 -43.42
N SER A 4 -29.73 -25.99 -42.31
CA SER A 4 -29.27 -25.26 -41.13
C SER A 4 -27.86 -24.74 -41.39
N ASN A 5 -27.70 -23.41 -41.41
CA ASN A 5 -26.40 -22.75 -41.38
C ASN A 5 -25.89 -22.76 -39.94
N HIS A 6 -24.84 -23.54 -39.69
CA HIS A 6 -24.02 -23.43 -38.48
C HIS A 6 -23.20 -22.14 -38.54
N GLN A 7 -23.55 -21.15 -37.71
CA GLN A 7 -22.59 -20.10 -37.32
C GLN A 7 -21.64 -20.68 -36.28
N GLN A 8 -20.38 -20.88 -36.67
CA GLN A 8 -19.27 -21.06 -35.73
C GLN A 8 -18.93 -19.69 -35.14
N ALA A 9 -19.27 -19.47 -33.88
CA ALA A 9 -18.74 -18.37 -33.10
C ALA A 9 -17.29 -18.70 -32.73
N SER A 10 -16.33 -17.97 -33.32
CA SER A 10 -14.93 -17.96 -32.88
C SER A 10 -14.87 -17.44 -31.45
N ILE A 11 -14.63 -18.34 -30.50
CA ILE A 11 -14.20 -17.98 -29.15
C ILE A 11 -12.74 -17.54 -29.26
N MET A 12 -12.51 -16.23 -29.34
CA MET A 12 -11.19 -15.65 -29.09
C MET A 12 -10.91 -15.81 -27.59
N THR A 13 -10.11 -16.80 -27.23
CA THR A 13 -9.53 -16.93 -25.89
C THR A 13 -8.66 -15.71 -25.63
N ARG A 14 -9.17 -14.74 -24.84
CA ARG A 14 -8.36 -13.67 -24.28
C ARG A 14 -7.39 -14.30 -23.28
N MET A 15 -6.11 -14.07 -23.51
CA MET A 15 -4.98 -14.65 -22.77
C MET A 15 -4.67 -13.81 -21.52
N THR A 16 -5.67 -13.55 -20.67
CA THR A 16 -5.49 -12.79 -19.41
C THR A 16 -6.20 -13.35 -18.18
N ASP A 17 -6.96 -14.43 -18.28
CA ASP A 17 -7.56 -15.03 -17.09
C ASP A 17 -6.61 -16.05 -16.46
N VAL A 18 -5.54 -15.54 -15.82
CA VAL A 18 -4.93 -16.28 -14.72
C VAL A 18 -5.87 -16.09 -13.53
N PRO A 19 -6.53 -17.14 -13.01
CA PRO A 19 -7.25 -17.01 -11.76
C PRO A 19 -6.22 -16.62 -10.70
N SER A 20 -6.30 -15.39 -10.21
CA SER A 20 -5.53 -14.93 -9.06
C SER A 20 -5.91 -15.84 -7.89
N THR A 21 -5.08 -16.87 -7.69
CA THR A 21 -5.13 -17.77 -6.54
C THR A 21 -4.20 -17.24 -5.46
N ALA A 22 -3.82 -15.95 -5.54
CA ALA A 22 -3.17 -15.27 -4.44
C ALA A 22 -4.19 -15.27 -3.29
N PRO A 23 -3.85 -15.81 -2.11
CA PRO A 23 -4.69 -15.65 -0.94
C PRO A 23 -5.02 -14.17 -0.76
N ARG A 24 -6.24 -13.87 -0.32
CA ARG A 24 -6.58 -12.52 0.14
C ARG A 24 -5.70 -12.24 1.34
N PHE A 25 -4.71 -11.37 1.19
CA PHE A 25 -3.75 -11.07 2.23
C PHE A 25 -4.04 -9.69 2.79
N THR A 26 -4.70 -9.66 3.94
CA THR A 26 -4.79 -8.46 4.74
C THR A 26 -3.47 -8.28 5.50
N PRO A 27 -2.89 -7.08 5.56
CA PRO A 27 -1.80 -6.79 6.49
C PRO A 27 -2.35 -6.94 7.91
N SER A 28 -2.09 -8.08 8.53
CA SER A 28 -2.71 -8.45 9.79
C SER A 28 -1.94 -7.88 10.99
N MET A 29 -2.22 -6.61 11.23
CA MET A 29 -2.04 -5.86 12.48
C MET A 29 -2.83 -6.39 13.66
N ILE A 30 -2.22 -6.97 14.70
CA ILE A 30 -3.02 -7.33 15.87
C ILE A 30 -3.18 -6.14 16.83
N GLN A 31 -2.10 -5.50 17.29
CA GLN A 31 -2.11 -4.28 18.14
C GLN A 31 -0.69 -3.90 18.62
N SER A 32 -0.55 -2.70 19.21
CA SER A 32 0.60 -2.39 20.08
C SER A 32 0.50 -3.20 21.37
N VAL A 33 1.58 -3.86 21.78
CA VAL A 33 1.61 -4.75 22.95
C VAL A 33 2.66 -4.25 23.95
N ALA A 34 2.24 -4.08 25.20
CA ALA A 34 3.17 -3.86 26.31
C ALA A 34 3.71 -5.22 26.76
N THR A 35 5.00 -5.46 26.56
CA THR A 35 5.64 -6.75 26.85
C THR A 35 7.11 -6.57 27.21
N ASP A 36 7.64 -7.46 28.06
CA ASP A 36 9.07 -7.59 28.38
C ASP A 36 9.79 -8.50 27.36
N ALA A 37 9.26 -8.58 26.13
CA ALA A 37 9.79 -9.42 25.07
C ALA A 37 11.26 -9.10 24.79
N LYS A 38 12.07 -10.14 24.65
CA LYS A 38 13.49 -10.02 24.33
C LYS A 38 13.69 -10.22 22.83
N PRO A 39 14.38 -9.31 22.14
CA PRO A 39 14.65 -9.50 20.73
C PRO A 39 15.56 -10.73 20.52
N PHE A 40 15.19 -11.57 19.55
CA PHE A 40 16.02 -12.70 19.11
C PHE A 40 16.64 -12.46 17.73
N ALA A 41 16.11 -11.49 16.96
CA ALA A 41 16.62 -11.13 15.65
C ALA A 41 16.50 -9.63 15.37
N ILE A 42 17.34 -9.15 14.46
CA ILE A 42 17.27 -7.82 13.85
C ILE A 42 16.94 -7.99 12.38
N LEU A 43 15.84 -7.38 11.96
CA LEU A 43 15.36 -7.32 10.59
C LEU A 43 15.71 -5.95 10.00
N THR A 44 16.41 -5.93 8.87
CA THR A 44 16.78 -4.70 8.15
C THR A 44 16.00 -4.58 6.85
N LEU A 45 15.36 -3.42 6.64
CA LEU A 45 14.66 -3.03 5.42
C LEU A 45 15.27 -1.72 4.90
N GLY A 46 16.13 -1.80 3.88
CA GLY A 46 16.90 -0.65 3.42
C GLY A 46 17.86 -0.16 4.52
N VAL A 47 17.62 1.05 5.03
CA VAL A 47 18.40 1.66 6.13
C VAL A 47 17.74 1.50 7.49
N GLU A 48 16.48 1.06 7.53
CA GLU A 48 15.71 0.90 8.77
C GLU A 48 15.98 -0.46 9.38
N ARG A 49 16.05 -0.48 10.72
CA ARG A 49 16.35 -1.67 11.51
C ARG A 49 15.25 -1.89 12.53
N TYR A 50 14.80 -3.13 12.62
CA TYR A 50 13.73 -3.56 13.49
C TYR A 50 14.21 -4.71 14.35
N GLU A 51 13.92 -4.63 15.64
CA GLU A 51 14.07 -5.75 16.55
C GLU A 51 12.83 -6.65 16.46
N ILE A 52 13.04 -7.96 16.46
CA ILE A 52 11.99 -8.99 16.35
C ILE A 52 12.03 -9.88 17.60
N ALA A 53 10.86 -10.13 18.19
CA ALA A 53 10.69 -11.02 19.33
C ALA A 53 9.45 -11.90 19.17
N ASP A 54 9.43 -13.02 19.92
CA ASP A 54 8.23 -13.83 20.09
C ASP A 54 7.36 -13.22 21.20
N VAL A 55 6.05 -13.20 20.95
CA VAL A 55 5.03 -12.73 21.90
C VAL A 55 3.86 -13.69 21.91
N MET A 56 3.16 -13.75 23.05
CA MET A 56 1.88 -14.45 23.14
C MET A 56 0.75 -13.42 23.04
N VAL A 57 -0.13 -13.58 22.06
CA VAL A 57 -1.34 -12.76 21.92
C VAL A 57 -2.54 -13.71 21.82
N ASP A 58 -3.50 -13.55 22.73
CA ASP A 58 -4.70 -14.41 22.80
C ASP A 58 -4.38 -15.92 22.81
N GLU A 59 -3.36 -16.31 23.58
CA GLU A 59 -2.86 -17.71 23.70
C GLU A 59 -2.18 -18.29 22.45
N GLU A 60 -1.95 -17.47 21.42
CA GLU A 60 -1.22 -17.85 20.20
C GLU A 60 0.19 -17.22 20.18
N GLU A 61 1.19 -18.02 19.77
CA GLU A 61 2.56 -17.55 19.58
C GLU A 61 2.64 -16.77 18.26
N ARG A 62 3.15 -15.55 18.36
CA ARG A 62 3.21 -14.56 17.28
C ARG A 62 4.53 -13.83 17.31
N LEU A 63 4.90 -13.25 16.18
CA LEU A 63 6.00 -12.30 16.12
C LEU A 63 5.55 -10.91 16.51
N ALA A 64 6.43 -10.16 17.16
CA ALA A 64 6.32 -8.72 17.30
C ALA A 64 7.58 -8.04 16.77
N PHE A 65 7.41 -6.79 16.36
CA PHE A 65 8.53 -5.94 15.95
C PHE A 65 8.48 -4.59 16.64
N ARG A 66 9.64 -3.93 16.69
CA ARG A 66 9.78 -2.51 17.02
C ARG A 66 10.96 -1.91 16.27
N PRO A 67 10.99 -0.61 15.99
CA PRO A 67 12.21 0.04 15.53
C PRO A 67 13.34 -0.16 16.55
N GLU A 68 14.58 -0.37 16.08
CA GLU A 68 15.74 -0.61 16.95
C GLU A 68 15.90 0.52 17.98
N GLY A 69 15.93 0.16 19.27
CA GLY A 69 16.06 1.11 20.38
C GLY A 69 14.76 1.78 20.85
N GLU A 70 13.60 1.48 20.23
CA GLU A 70 12.30 1.91 20.75
C GLU A 70 11.76 0.94 21.81
N ASP A 71 10.81 1.40 22.62
CA ASP A 71 10.25 0.61 23.72
C ASP A 71 9.00 -0.19 23.31
N MET A 72 8.24 0.30 22.33
CA MET A 72 6.89 -0.22 22.04
C MET A 72 6.92 -1.31 20.97
N TRP A 73 6.40 -2.48 21.33
CA TRP A 73 6.23 -3.60 20.41
C TRP A 73 4.90 -3.52 19.64
N THR A 74 4.93 -3.91 18.37
CA THR A 74 3.76 -4.10 17.53
C THR A 74 3.66 -5.58 17.15
N ALA A 75 2.56 -6.23 17.54
CA ALA A 75 2.32 -7.63 17.23
C ALA A 75 1.87 -7.82 15.77
N LEU A 76 2.42 -8.86 15.15
CA LEU A 76 2.09 -9.32 13.81
C LEU A 76 1.28 -10.61 13.93
N ASP A 77 0.29 -10.78 13.07
CA ASP A 77 -0.40 -12.06 12.85
C ASP A 77 0.50 -12.98 11.99
N ARG A 78 1.73 -13.22 12.45
CA ARG A 78 2.76 -13.99 11.76
C ARG A 78 3.57 -14.82 12.74
N THR A 79 4.13 -15.89 12.20
CA THR A 79 5.16 -16.71 12.81
C THR A 79 6.41 -16.70 11.92
N ILE A 80 7.52 -17.29 12.38
CA ILE A 80 8.73 -17.46 11.55
C ILE A 80 8.44 -18.32 10.31
N GLU A 81 7.50 -19.26 10.40
CA GLU A 81 7.17 -20.19 9.31
C GLU A 81 6.54 -19.48 8.09
N ASP A 82 5.92 -18.32 8.29
CA ASP A 82 5.40 -17.47 7.21
C ASP A 82 6.52 -16.85 6.34
N GLY A 83 7.75 -16.88 6.83
CA GLY A 83 8.94 -16.41 6.13
C GLY A 83 9.23 -14.92 6.32
N TRP A 84 10.52 -14.59 6.33
CA TRP A 84 11.02 -13.24 6.62
C TRP A 84 10.55 -12.16 5.64
N ASN A 85 10.34 -12.51 4.37
CA ASN A 85 9.81 -11.57 3.39
C ASN A 85 8.39 -11.13 3.76
N ARG A 86 7.57 -12.04 4.28
CA ARG A 86 6.19 -11.73 4.69
C ARG A 86 6.17 -10.91 5.97
N VAL A 87 7.01 -11.25 6.94
CA VAL A 87 7.22 -10.43 8.15
C VAL A 87 7.65 -9.01 7.78
N GLY A 88 8.63 -8.86 6.90
CA GLY A 88 9.07 -7.56 6.40
C GLY A 88 7.98 -6.80 5.64
N ALA A 89 7.17 -7.49 4.83
CA ALA A 89 6.06 -6.89 4.10
C ALA A 89 5.01 -6.30 5.05
N ASP A 90 4.63 -7.03 6.08
CA ASP A 90 3.67 -6.54 7.07
C ASP A 90 4.24 -5.32 7.82
N ILE A 91 5.53 -5.31 8.17
CA ILE A 91 6.21 -4.14 8.75
C ILE A 91 6.17 -2.92 7.81
N VAL A 92 6.42 -3.10 6.51
CA VAL A 92 6.30 -2.01 5.53
C VAL A 92 4.86 -1.51 5.45
N ALA A 93 3.90 -2.42 5.36
CA ALA A 93 2.48 -2.11 5.22
C ALA A 93 1.89 -1.42 6.48
N SER A 94 2.40 -1.69 7.69
CA SER A 94 1.93 -1.01 8.92
C SER A 94 2.06 0.50 8.86
N LYS A 95 3.10 0.97 8.17
CA LYS A 95 3.58 2.33 8.38
C LYS A 95 2.46 3.30 8.04
N PRO A 96 2.23 4.34 8.85
CA PRO A 96 1.27 5.40 8.50
C PRO A 96 1.59 6.04 7.14
N THR A 97 2.85 6.00 6.73
CA THR A 97 3.34 6.52 5.46
C THR A 97 3.25 5.53 4.29
N ALA A 98 2.83 4.27 4.50
CA ALA A 98 2.83 3.23 3.48
C ALA A 98 2.01 3.61 2.25
N LEU A 99 0.80 4.14 2.43
CA LEU A 99 -0.04 4.61 1.32
C LEU A 99 0.65 5.71 0.51
N LYS A 100 1.26 6.69 1.19
CA LYS A 100 1.98 7.78 0.51
C LYS A 100 3.16 7.23 -0.28
N ALA A 101 3.97 6.36 0.31
CA ALA A 101 5.14 5.76 -0.35
C ALA A 101 4.74 4.88 -1.54
N PHE A 102 3.65 4.13 -1.40
CA PHE A 102 3.04 3.35 -2.49
C PHE A 102 2.63 4.26 -3.66
N LEU A 103 1.91 5.36 -3.39
CA LEU A 103 1.50 6.33 -4.41
C LEU A 103 2.71 7.02 -5.06
N GLN A 104 3.74 7.38 -4.29
CA GLN A 104 4.97 7.96 -4.85
C GLN A 104 5.72 7.01 -5.78
N THR A 105 5.57 5.70 -5.57
CA THR A 105 6.18 4.66 -6.42
C THR A 105 5.40 4.46 -7.71
N HIS A 106 4.06 4.49 -7.66
CA HIS A 106 3.20 4.03 -8.76
C HIS A 106 2.40 5.12 -9.48
N ALA A 107 2.24 6.32 -8.90
CA ALA A 107 1.51 7.41 -9.55
C ALA A 107 2.30 7.94 -10.74
N VAL A 108 1.82 7.63 -11.94
CA VAL A 108 2.38 8.10 -13.20
C VAL A 108 1.58 9.31 -13.66
N ARG A 109 2.28 10.43 -13.90
CA ARG A 109 1.64 11.65 -14.41
C ARG A 109 1.15 11.41 -15.84
N LEU A 110 -0.13 11.63 -16.07
CA LEU A 110 -0.69 11.68 -17.42
C LEU A 110 -0.42 13.05 -18.03
N SER A 111 -0.27 13.10 -19.36
CA SER A 111 0.04 14.35 -20.06
C SER A 111 -1.09 15.34 -19.80
N GLY A 112 -0.79 16.43 -19.09
CA GLY A 112 -1.80 17.42 -18.74
C GLY A 112 -2.55 17.91 -19.99
N ASN A 113 -3.85 18.09 -19.86
CA ASN A 113 -4.76 18.66 -20.86
C ASN A 113 -4.46 20.14 -21.24
N GLY A 114 -3.26 20.66 -20.91
CA GLY A 114 -2.83 22.03 -21.16
C GLY A 114 -3.25 23.03 -20.09
N VAL A 115 -3.93 22.59 -19.03
CA VAL A 115 -4.31 23.43 -17.89
C VAL A 115 -3.22 23.33 -16.82
N GLU A 116 -2.56 24.44 -16.53
CA GLU A 116 -1.37 24.49 -15.65
C GLU A 116 -1.68 24.00 -14.21
N ASP A 117 -2.90 24.20 -13.75
CA ASP A 117 -3.36 23.87 -12.39
C ASP A 117 -4.04 22.51 -12.26
N GLU A 118 -4.08 21.70 -13.33
CA GLU A 118 -4.69 20.37 -13.32
C GLU A 118 -3.63 19.27 -13.39
N LEU A 119 -3.61 18.42 -12.37
CA LEU A 119 -2.64 17.36 -12.21
C LEU A 119 -3.34 16.01 -12.27
N GLU A 120 -3.22 15.33 -13.39
CA GLU A 120 -3.82 14.02 -13.64
C GLU A 120 -2.78 12.90 -13.54
N PHE A 121 -3.17 11.81 -12.90
CA PHE A 121 -2.33 10.64 -12.64
C PHE A 121 -3.08 9.34 -12.87
N ASP A 122 -2.32 8.32 -13.23
CA ASP A 122 -2.73 6.92 -13.23
C ASP A 122 -1.94 6.19 -12.12
N THR A 123 -2.67 5.53 -11.21
CA THR A 123 -2.11 4.56 -10.28
C THR A 123 -2.69 3.18 -10.58
N LEU A 124 -1.93 2.35 -11.28
CA LEU A 124 -2.27 0.94 -11.59
C LEU A 124 -3.64 0.76 -12.27
N GLY A 125 -4.03 1.68 -13.15
CA GLY A 125 -5.30 1.69 -13.86
C GLY A 125 -6.39 2.54 -13.19
N THR A 126 -6.14 3.07 -11.98
CA THR A 126 -7.04 4.03 -11.32
C THR A 126 -6.64 5.45 -11.67
N ILE A 127 -7.51 6.15 -12.41
CA ILE A 127 -7.28 7.55 -12.79
C ILE A 127 -7.76 8.48 -11.68
N TRP A 128 -6.96 9.51 -11.40
CA TRP A 128 -7.33 10.56 -10.47
C TRP A 128 -6.70 11.88 -10.87
N ASN A 129 -7.36 12.97 -10.50
CA ASN A 129 -6.86 14.31 -10.75
C ASN A 129 -7.01 15.20 -9.53
N VAL A 130 -6.13 16.20 -9.47
CA VAL A 130 -6.18 17.30 -8.53
C VAL A 130 -6.17 18.59 -9.32
N SER A 131 -7.27 19.34 -9.24
CA SER A 131 -7.34 20.71 -9.75
C SER A 131 -7.04 21.67 -8.61
N LEU A 132 -5.94 22.43 -8.73
CA LEU A 132 -5.56 23.44 -7.76
C LEU A 132 -6.38 24.71 -8.02
N GLY A 133 -7.07 25.18 -7.00
CA GLY A 133 -7.82 26.44 -7.02
C GLY A 133 -7.04 27.55 -6.33
N SER A 134 -7.62 28.76 -6.37
CA SER A 134 -7.10 29.89 -5.60
C SER A 134 -7.29 29.68 -4.09
N SER A 135 -6.42 30.32 -3.31
CA SER A 135 -6.61 30.50 -1.85
C SER A 135 -6.74 29.19 -1.04
N GLY A 136 -5.96 28.17 -1.36
CA GLY A 136 -5.87 26.96 -0.54
C GLY A 136 -7.02 25.97 -0.75
N LEU A 137 -7.73 26.07 -1.88
CA LEU A 137 -8.78 25.15 -2.28
C LEU A 137 -8.28 24.26 -3.41
N ALA A 138 -8.60 22.98 -3.35
CA ALA A 138 -8.41 22.03 -4.43
C ALA A 138 -9.70 21.25 -4.68
N ALA A 139 -9.87 20.73 -5.88
CA ALA A 139 -10.88 19.75 -6.22
C ALA A 139 -10.18 18.43 -6.60
N VAL A 140 -10.69 17.31 -6.10
CA VAL A 140 -10.14 15.98 -6.38
C VAL A 140 -11.19 15.15 -7.07
N ALA A 141 -10.89 14.65 -8.26
CA ALA A 141 -11.62 13.53 -8.86
C ALA A 141 -10.80 12.25 -8.68
N PHE A 142 -11.48 11.17 -8.30
CA PHE A 142 -10.85 9.87 -8.08
C PHE A 142 -11.77 8.81 -8.64
N ASP A 143 -11.30 8.11 -9.67
CA ASP A 143 -12.08 7.09 -10.38
C ASP A 143 -13.45 7.66 -10.84
N ASP A 144 -14.52 6.85 -10.81
CA ASP A 144 -15.89 7.27 -11.13
C ASP A 144 -16.60 7.99 -9.96
N ARG A 145 -15.88 8.45 -8.93
CA ARG A 145 -16.48 9.10 -7.75
C ARG A 145 -16.81 10.58 -8.00
N ALA A 146 -17.75 11.10 -7.20
CA ALA A 146 -18.04 12.52 -7.20
C ALA A 146 -16.82 13.36 -6.79
N VAL A 147 -16.63 14.50 -7.44
CA VAL A 147 -15.52 15.42 -7.15
C VAL A 147 -15.61 15.94 -5.72
N VAL A 148 -14.51 15.84 -4.98
CA VAL A 148 -14.40 16.24 -3.57
C VAL A 148 -13.63 17.56 -3.45
N PRO A 149 -14.23 18.63 -2.89
CA PRO A 149 -13.51 19.85 -2.58
C PRO A 149 -12.70 19.67 -1.29
N VAL A 150 -11.43 20.07 -1.33
CA VAL A 150 -10.51 19.97 -0.19
C VAL A 150 -9.85 21.31 0.08
N ARG A 151 -9.89 21.74 1.35
CA ARG A 151 -9.03 22.82 1.83
C ARG A 151 -7.66 22.27 2.20
N TYR A 152 -6.61 22.80 1.61
CA TYR A 152 -5.23 22.55 2.04
C TYR A 152 -4.67 23.78 2.78
N LYS A 153 -3.85 23.55 3.79
CA LYS A 153 -3.15 24.62 4.54
C LYS A 153 -1.79 24.88 3.91
N ASP A 154 -1.19 26.03 4.23
CA ASP A 154 -0.04 26.64 3.56
C ASP A 154 1.33 25.93 3.70
N GLU A 155 1.37 24.64 4.01
CA GLU A 155 2.60 23.83 3.90
C GLU A 155 2.28 22.56 3.13
N LEU A 156 2.32 22.69 1.80
CA LEU A 156 2.33 21.56 0.89
C LEU A 156 3.77 21.30 0.44
N PRO A 157 4.10 20.04 0.09
CA PRO A 157 5.36 19.73 -0.59
C PRO A 157 5.58 20.66 -1.79
N GLU A 158 6.83 21.06 -2.03
CA GLU A 158 7.18 21.85 -3.22
C GLU A 158 6.99 21.02 -4.49
N ASP A 159 7.38 19.75 -4.45
CA ASP A 159 7.19 18.80 -5.55
C ASP A 159 5.70 18.64 -5.89
N THR A 160 5.39 18.84 -7.17
CA THR A 160 4.02 18.85 -7.69
C THR A 160 3.30 17.52 -7.49
N ARG A 161 4.00 16.39 -7.60
CA ARG A 161 3.41 15.05 -7.43
C ARG A 161 3.14 14.78 -5.96
N ASP A 162 4.11 15.05 -5.09
CA ASP A 162 3.95 14.86 -3.65
C ASP A 162 2.84 15.76 -3.07
N LYS A 163 2.71 16.96 -3.63
CA LYS A 163 1.60 17.88 -3.35
C LYS A 163 0.24 17.27 -3.72
N ALA A 164 0.11 16.77 -4.94
CA ALA A 164 -1.14 16.14 -5.41
C ALA A 164 -1.50 14.90 -4.58
N ILE A 165 -0.53 14.05 -4.27
CA ILE A 165 -0.71 12.88 -3.39
C ILE A 165 -1.20 13.30 -2.00
N ALA A 166 -0.61 14.33 -1.40
CA ALA A 166 -1.02 14.80 -0.08
C ALA A 166 -2.47 15.32 -0.07
N ILE A 167 -2.90 15.99 -1.14
CA ILE A 167 -4.28 16.46 -1.31
C ILE A 167 -5.23 15.27 -1.51
N LEU A 168 -4.86 14.30 -2.35
CA LEU A 168 -5.65 13.09 -2.60
C LEU A 168 -5.89 12.28 -1.32
N VAL A 169 -4.83 11.99 -0.55
CA VAL A 169 -4.91 11.24 0.71
C VAL A 169 -5.83 11.94 1.72
N LYS A 170 -5.86 13.28 1.69
CA LYS A 170 -6.77 14.05 2.52
C LYS A 170 -8.22 14.04 2.02
N ALA A 171 -8.41 13.94 0.70
CA ALA A 171 -9.72 13.99 0.05
C ALA A 171 -10.52 12.69 0.20
N ILE A 172 -9.83 11.55 0.17
CA ILE A 172 -10.44 10.22 0.08
C ILE A 172 -10.04 9.41 1.33
N PRO A 173 -10.88 9.36 2.39
CA PRO A 173 -10.53 8.70 3.65
C PRO A 173 -10.31 7.19 3.54
N ASP A 174 -11.03 6.53 2.61
CA ASP A 174 -10.97 5.11 2.32
C ASP A 174 -9.96 4.76 1.21
N LEU A 175 -9.09 5.72 0.81
CA LEU A 175 -8.15 5.53 -0.29
C LEU A 175 -7.20 4.36 -0.07
N ARG A 176 -6.84 4.10 1.19
CA ARG A 176 -5.99 2.98 1.54
C ARG A 176 -6.66 1.66 1.17
N GLU A 177 -7.91 1.49 1.59
CA GLU A 177 -8.71 0.28 1.38
C GLU A 177 -8.87 -0.03 -0.12
N HIS A 178 -8.96 1.03 -0.95
CA HIS A 178 -8.99 0.88 -2.41
C HIS A 178 -7.73 0.23 -2.99
N PHE A 179 -6.56 0.45 -2.38
CA PHE A 179 -5.27 -0.07 -2.86
C PHE A 179 -4.69 -1.16 -1.95
N ASP A 180 -5.44 -1.74 -1.01
CA ASP A 180 -4.88 -2.63 0.01
C ASP A 180 -4.16 -3.85 -0.59
N GLU A 181 -4.73 -4.49 -1.62
CA GLU A 181 -4.10 -5.63 -2.31
C GLU A 181 -2.80 -5.21 -3.03
N ASP A 182 -2.80 -4.05 -3.68
CA ASP A 182 -1.61 -3.55 -4.38
C ASP A 182 -0.51 -3.09 -3.42
N ILE A 183 -0.90 -2.50 -2.28
CA ILE A 183 0.01 -2.11 -1.20
C ILE A 183 0.66 -3.36 -0.61
N ASP A 184 -0.10 -4.44 -0.41
CA ASP A 184 0.43 -5.71 0.08
C ASP A 184 1.48 -6.30 -0.87
N LEU A 185 1.14 -6.40 -2.17
CA LEU A 185 2.05 -6.90 -3.20
C LEU A 185 3.30 -6.03 -3.35
N TRP A 186 3.13 -4.71 -3.28
CA TRP A 186 4.25 -3.77 -3.29
C TRP A 186 5.13 -3.94 -2.05
N ALA A 187 4.55 -4.00 -0.85
CA ALA A 187 5.28 -4.17 0.40
C ALA A 187 6.09 -5.47 0.39
N TYR A 188 5.54 -6.56 -0.14
CA TYR A 188 6.26 -7.83 -0.34
C TYR A 188 7.45 -7.69 -1.29
N ARG A 189 7.31 -6.94 -2.39
CA ARG A 189 8.43 -6.65 -3.31
C ARG A 189 9.52 -5.81 -2.63
N ILE A 190 9.16 -4.82 -1.82
CA ILE A 190 10.12 -4.05 -1.02
C ILE A 190 10.84 -4.96 -0.01
N ALA A 191 10.11 -5.84 0.66
CA ALA A 191 10.65 -6.77 1.65
C ALA A 191 11.48 -7.92 1.06
N SER A 192 11.50 -8.09 -0.27
CA SER A 192 12.34 -9.11 -0.92
C SER A 192 13.84 -8.87 -0.71
N GLY A 193 14.25 -7.66 -0.31
CA GLY A 193 15.62 -7.31 0.08
C GLY A 193 15.91 -7.39 1.58
N VAL A 194 15.04 -8.03 2.37
CA VAL A 194 15.19 -8.11 3.83
C VAL A 194 16.49 -8.84 4.23
N SER A 195 17.17 -8.31 5.24
CA SER A 195 18.33 -8.96 5.87
C SER A 195 18.05 -9.24 7.33
N ILE A 196 18.42 -10.44 7.81
CA ILE A 196 18.18 -10.87 9.19
C ILE A 196 19.51 -11.16 9.88
N LEU A 197 19.68 -10.64 11.09
CA LEU A 197 20.82 -10.89 11.96
C LEU A 197 20.32 -11.45 13.29
N PRO A 198 20.83 -12.59 13.78
CA PRO A 198 20.52 -13.06 15.12
C PRO A 198 21.04 -12.09 16.19
N VAL A 199 20.27 -11.91 17.26
CA VAL A 199 20.74 -11.27 18.49
C VAL A 199 21.34 -12.37 19.38
N MET A 200 22.64 -12.25 19.68
CA MET A 200 23.38 -13.17 20.57
C MET A 200 23.55 -12.56 21.95
#